data_AF-A0A9J8B7J5-F1
#
_entry.id   AF-A0A9J8B7J5-F1
#
_cell.length_a   1.000
_cell.length_b   1.000
_cell.length_c   1.000
_cell.angle_alpha   90.00
_cell.angle_beta   90.00
_cell.angle_gamma   90.00
#
_symmetry.space_group_name_H-M   'P 1'
#
loop_
_entity.id
_entity.type
_entity.pdbx_description
1 polymer ?
#
loop_
_entity_poly.entity_id
_entity_poly.type
_entity_poly.pdbx_seq_one_letter_code
_entity_poly.pdbx_strand_id
1 'polypeptide(L)'
;MAAAYLTHHQKVLRLYKKSLRHIESWCIFRDKYRFYACLLRARFDENKHEKDMMKATMMLKAGEEEFWANQHPQPYLFPDSPGGTSYERYECYKAPEWCLDHWHPSEKAMYPDYFAKREQWKKLRVQSWDREVMLERWRLLQISLLGTIKYISFHYDALAIATCTLRYLRRHV
;
A
#
# COMPACT_ATOMS: atom_id res chain seq x y z
N MET A 1 -5.31 4.76 -2.77
CA MET A 1 -5.90 3.54 -3.35
C MET A 1 -4.85 2.45 -3.27
N ALA A 2 -5.12 1.35 -2.57
CA ALA A 2 -4.24 0.19 -2.62
C ALA A 2 -4.28 -0.38 -4.05
N ALA A 3 -3.12 -0.56 -4.68
CA ALA A 3 -3.04 -1.16 -6.00
C ALA A 3 -3.19 -2.68 -5.88
N ALA A 4 -3.89 -3.30 -6.84
CA ALA A 4 -4.09 -4.76 -6.86
C ALA A 4 -2.77 -5.53 -7.04
N TYR A 5 -1.77 -4.92 -7.68
CA TYR A 5 -0.46 -5.52 -7.91
C TYR A 5 0.66 -4.50 -7.69
N LEU A 6 1.87 -5.02 -7.45
CA LEU A 6 3.07 -4.21 -7.32
C LEU A 6 3.66 -3.91 -8.69
N THR A 7 3.96 -2.64 -8.92
CA THR A 7 4.66 -2.22 -10.13
C THR A 7 6.11 -2.74 -10.13
N HIS A 8 6.71 -2.88 -11.31
CA HIS A 8 8.11 -3.31 -11.44
C HIS A 8 9.04 -2.44 -10.59
N HIS A 9 8.89 -1.11 -10.67
CA HIS A 9 9.64 -0.16 -9.86
C HIS A 9 9.50 -0.41 -8.35
N GLN A 10 8.28 -0.68 -7.85
CA GLN A 10 8.06 -1.00 -6.44
C GLN A 10 8.76 -2.30 -6.02
N LYS A 11 8.79 -3.32 -6.90
CA LYS A 11 9.50 -4.58 -6.64
C LYS A 11 11.01 -4.35 -6.52
N VAL A 12 11.61 -3.60 -7.45
CA VAL A 12 13.04 -3.22 -7.40
C VAL A 12 13.36 -2.48 -6.11
N LEU A 13 12.56 -1.48 -5.72
CA LEU A 13 12.78 -0.73 -4.48
C LEU A 13 12.68 -1.61 -3.23
N ARG A 14 11.76 -2.57 -3.21
CA ARG A 14 11.62 -3.54 -2.11
C ARG A 14 12.83 -4.45 -2.03
N LEU A 15 13.30 -4.97 -3.17
CA LEU A 15 14.53 -5.78 -3.25
C LEU A 15 15.73 -4.98 -2.73
N TYR A 16 15.93 -3.75 -3.24
CA TYR A 16 17.01 -2.87 -2.79
C TYR A 16 17.00 -2.62 -1.28
N LYS A 17 15.83 -2.28 -0.72
CA LYS A 17 15.67 -2.07 0.74
C LYS A 17 15.98 -3.35 1.52
N LYS A 18 15.50 -4.52 1.06
CA LYS A 18 15.80 -5.81 1.69
C LYS A 18 17.30 -6.10 1.66
N SER A 19 17.94 -6.01 0.50
CA SER A 19 19.37 -6.24 0.34
C SER A 19 20.21 -5.38 1.29
N LEU A 20 19.89 -4.09 1.41
CA LEU A 20 20.58 -3.22 2.37
C LEU A 20 20.43 -3.65 3.83
N ARG A 21 19.23 -4.08 4.26
CA ARG A 21 19.01 -4.54 5.65
C ARG A 21 19.73 -5.86 5.95
N HIS A 22 19.84 -6.75 4.96
CA HIS A 22 20.62 -7.97 5.12
C HIS A 22 22.12 -7.69 5.12
N ILE A 23 22.63 -6.75 4.32
CA ILE A 23 24.03 -6.30 4.41
C ILE A 23 24.31 -5.70 5.80
N GLU A 24 23.39 -4.92 6.36
CA GLU A 24 23.49 -4.40 7.74
C GLU A 24 23.53 -5.52 8.78
N SER A 25 22.84 -6.63 8.53
CA SER A 25 22.86 -7.80 9.41
C SER A 25 24.18 -8.57 9.34
N TRP A 26 24.80 -8.67 8.16
CA TRP A 26 26.14 -9.27 7.99
C TRP A 26 27.27 -8.36 8.49
N CYS A 27 27.20 -7.07 8.20
CA CYS A 27 28.22 -6.08 8.52
C CYS A 27 27.83 -5.27 9.76
N ILE A 28 28.20 -5.78 10.93
CA ILE A 28 27.89 -5.16 12.23
C ILE A 28 28.48 -3.73 12.34
N PHE A 29 29.70 -3.53 11.82
CA PHE A 29 30.38 -2.24 11.90
C PHE A 29 29.91 -1.26 10.81
N ARG A 30 29.67 -0.01 11.21
CA ARG A 30 29.00 1.01 10.40
C ARG A 30 29.83 1.48 9.20
N ASP A 31 31.14 1.54 9.37
CA ASP A 31 32.14 1.87 8.35
C ASP A 31 32.13 0.83 7.22
N LYS A 32 32.24 -0.46 7.56
CA LYS A 32 32.19 -1.57 6.59
C LYS A 32 30.84 -1.63 5.90
N TYR A 33 29.76 -1.51 6.66
CA TYR A 33 28.41 -1.45 6.10
C TYR A 33 28.30 -0.35 5.04
N ARG A 34 28.79 0.87 5.33
CA ARG A 34 28.66 2.01 4.41
C ARG A 34 29.38 1.75 3.09
N PHE A 35 30.57 1.15 3.15
CA PHE A 35 31.31 0.76 1.95
C PHE A 35 30.51 -0.20 1.06
N TYR A 36 30.01 -1.31 1.63
CA TYR A 36 29.22 -2.29 0.87
C TYR A 36 27.87 -1.74 0.40
N ALA A 37 27.23 -0.88 1.17
CA ALA A 37 25.98 -0.24 0.78
C ALA A 37 26.17 0.68 -0.45
N CYS A 38 27.29 1.41 -0.52
CA CYS A 38 27.65 2.22 -1.68
C CYS A 38 27.95 1.34 -2.91
N LEU A 39 28.68 0.23 -2.73
CA LEU A 39 28.93 -0.73 -3.82
C LEU A 39 27.63 -1.34 -4.35
N LEU A 40 26.70 -1.72 -3.47
CA LEU A 40 25.38 -2.21 -3.87
C LEU A 40 24.62 -1.12 -4.64
N ARG A 41 24.63 0.13 -4.15
CA ARG A 41 23.96 1.25 -4.83
C ARG A 41 24.49 1.43 -6.26
N ALA A 42 25.81 1.37 -6.45
CA ALA A 42 26.45 1.48 -7.76
C ALA A 42 25.95 0.39 -8.73
N ARG A 43 25.90 -0.88 -8.30
CA ARG A 43 25.36 -1.99 -9.11
C ARG A 43 23.91 -1.76 -9.57
N PHE A 44 23.07 -1.20 -8.70
CA PHE A 44 21.69 -0.85 -9.05
C PHE A 44 21.62 0.37 -9.99
N ASP A 45 22.52 1.35 -9.84
CA ASP A 45 22.55 2.54 -10.69
C ASP A 45 23.05 2.25 -12.10
N GLU A 46 23.99 1.32 -12.28
CA GLU A 46 24.46 0.84 -13.59
C GLU A 46 23.30 0.36 -14.48
N ASN A 47 22.31 -0.30 -13.88
CA ASN A 47 21.17 -0.91 -14.59
C ASN A 47 19.89 -0.04 -14.56
N LYS A 48 19.98 1.20 -14.09
CA LYS A 48 18.82 2.09 -13.89
C LYS A 48 18.15 2.54 -15.20
N HIS A 49 18.93 2.66 -16.26
CA HIS A 49 18.49 3.24 -17.54
C HIS A 49 18.10 2.18 -18.60
N GLU A 50 17.92 0.93 -18.20
CA GLU A 50 17.46 -0.13 -19.10
C GLU A 50 16.03 0.14 -19.58
N LYS A 51 15.83 0.12 -20.90
CA LYS A 51 14.53 0.42 -21.53
C LYS A 51 13.72 -0.84 -21.81
N ASP A 52 14.38 -1.98 -21.99
CA ASP A 52 13.70 -3.25 -22.22
C ASP A 52 13.13 -3.83 -20.92
N MET A 53 11.80 -3.91 -20.86
CA MET A 53 11.07 -4.43 -19.70
C MET A 53 11.27 -5.93 -19.49
N MET A 54 11.50 -6.71 -20.56
CA MET A 54 11.71 -8.16 -20.42
C MET A 54 13.10 -8.44 -19.83
N LYS A 55 14.11 -7.71 -20.29
CA LYS A 55 15.44 -7.75 -19.68
C LYS A 55 15.41 -7.28 -18.23
N ALA A 56 14.68 -6.20 -17.93
CA ALA A 56 14.54 -5.69 -16.56
C ALA A 56 13.91 -6.72 -15.60
N THR A 57 12.87 -7.45 -16.03
CA THR A 57 12.25 -8.50 -15.20
C THR A 57 13.16 -9.71 -15.02
N MET A 58 13.94 -10.11 -16.05
CA MET A 58 14.95 -11.15 -15.91
C MET A 58 16.06 -10.75 -14.93
N MET A 59 16.55 -9.51 -15.00
CA MET A 59 17.55 -9.00 -14.06
C MET A 59 17.01 -8.94 -12.63
N LEU A 60 15.74 -8.56 -12.46
CA LEU A 60 15.08 -8.57 -11.16
C LEU A 60 15.02 -9.99 -10.59
N LYS A 61 14.62 -10.99 -11.40
CA LYS A 61 14.57 -12.39 -11.00
C LYS A 61 15.95 -12.91 -10.58
N ALA A 62 16.98 -12.63 -11.37
CA ALA A 62 18.37 -13.00 -11.04
C ALA A 62 18.84 -12.32 -9.73
N GLY A 63 18.47 -11.05 -9.51
CA GLY A 63 18.77 -10.34 -8.27
C GLY A 63 18.04 -10.90 -7.06
N GLU A 64 16.81 -11.39 -7.22
CA GLU A 64 16.06 -12.09 -6.16
C GLU A 64 16.69 -13.45 -5.83
N GLU A 65 17.17 -14.20 -6.82
CA GLU A 65 17.90 -15.46 -6.63
C GLU A 65 19.25 -15.25 -5.92
N GLU A 66 20.03 -14.23 -6.32
CA GLU A 66 21.28 -13.85 -5.65
C GLU A 66 21.02 -13.43 -4.18
N PHE A 67 19.96 -12.66 -3.95
CA PHE A 67 19.56 -12.25 -2.61
C PHE A 67 19.15 -13.46 -1.75
N TRP A 68 18.38 -14.39 -2.31
CA TRP A 68 17.93 -15.59 -1.60
C TRP A 68 19.10 -16.48 -1.16
N ALA A 69 20.11 -16.64 -2.00
CA ALA A 69 21.28 -17.46 -1.68
C ALA A 69 22.16 -16.84 -0.57
N ASN A 70 22.21 -15.50 -0.49
CA ASN A 70 23.11 -14.75 0.40
C ASN A 70 22.40 -14.10 1.60
N GLN A 71 21.14 -14.42 1.85
CA GLN A 71 20.39 -13.82 2.95
C GLN A 71 20.95 -14.27 4.30
N HIS A 72 21.10 -13.31 5.22
CA HIS A 72 21.47 -13.62 6.61
C HIS A 72 20.40 -14.54 7.26
N PRO A 73 20.77 -15.65 7.92
CA PRO A 73 19.81 -16.59 8.53
C PRO A 73 18.89 -15.94 9.58
N GLN A 74 19.42 -14.99 10.36
CA GLN A 74 18.68 -14.25 11.38
C GLN A 74 18.85 -12.73 11.15
N PRO A 75 18.06 -12.12 10.25
CA PRO A 75 18.21 -10.70 9.95
C PRO A 75 17.89 -9.82 11.17
N TYR A 76 18.47 -8.62 11.20
CA TYR A 76 18.11 -7.62 12.21
C TYR A 76 16.69 -7.09 11.95
N LEU A 77 15.80 -7.35 12.91
CA LEU A 77 14.43 -6.84 12.95
C LEU A 77 14.33 -5.77 14.04
N PHE A 78 13.60 -4.69 13.74
CA PHE A 78 13.35 -3.67 14.74
C PHE A 78 12.42 -4.22 15.82
N PRO A 79 12.58 -3.82 17.10
CA PRO A 79 11.82 -4.41 18.20
C PRO A 79 10.30 -4.39 17.99
N ASP A 80 9.75 -3.26 17.52
CA ASP A 80 8.31 -3.07 17.31
C ASP A 80 7.82 -3.52 15.92
N SER A 81 8.74 -3.92 15.03
CA SER A 81 8.35 -4.44 13.72
C SER A 81 7.86 -5.89 13.82
N PRO A 82 7.03 -6.38 12.89
CA PRO A 82 6.60 -7.77 12.87
C PRO A 82 7.80 -8.73 12.93
N GLY A 83 7.78 -9.67 13.88
CA GLY A 83 8.88 -10.60 14.15
C GLY A 83 10.01 -10.03 15.02
N GLY A 84 9.90 -8.77 15.46
CA GLY A 84 10.77 -8.16 16.47
C GLY A 84 10.48 -8.66 17.89
N THR A 85 11.37 -8.33 18.83
CA THR A 85 11.32 -8.81 20.22
C THR A 85 10.26 -8.13 21.09
N SER A 86 9.76 -6.96 20.71
CA SER A 86 8.68 -6.23 21.40
C SER A 86 7.41 -6.10 20.55
N TYR A 87 7.32 -6.84 19.46
CA TYR A 87 6.13 -6.85 18.61
C TYR A 87 4.89 -7.25 19.43
N GLU A 88 3.84 -6.43 19.38
CA GLU A 88 2.57 -6.62 20.10
C GLU A 88 2.69 -6.74 21.64
N ARG A 89 3.86 -6.45 22.23
CA ARG A 89 4.08 -6.53 23.68
C ARG A 89 3.08 -5.72 24.50
N TYR A 90 2.66 -4.57 23.96
CA TYR A 90 1.74 -3.64 24.63
C TYR A 90 0.31 -3.73 24.11
N GLU A 91 -0.01 -4.69 23.23
CA GLU A 91 -1.36 -4.82 22.66
C GLU A 91 -2.40 -5.16 23.74
N CYS A 92 -2.01 -5.91 24.77
CA CYS A 92 -2.88 -6.26 25.89
C CYS A 92 -3.39 -5.05 26.70
N TYR A 93 -2.71 -3.91 26.65
CA TYR A 93 -3.13 -2.69 27.34
C TYR A 93 -4.01 -1.79 26.48
N LYS A 94 -4.14 -2.08 25.18
CA LYS A 94 -4.93 -1.28 24.24
C LYS A 94 -6.39 -1.74 24.23
N ALA A 95 -7.05 -1.60 25.37
CA ALA A 95 -8.49 -1.83 25.45
C ALA A 95 -9.22 -0.86 24.51
N PRO A 96 -10.18 -1.35 23.70
CA PRO A 96 -10.86 -0.49 22.76
C PRO A 96 -11.76 0.52 23.49
N GLU A 97 -11.90 1.70 22.90
CA GLU A 97 -12.57 2.85 23.54
C GLU A 97 -13.98 2.51 24.05
N TRP A 98 -14.74 1.69 23.31
CA TRP A 98 -16.13 1.36 23.64
C TRP A 98 -16.29 0.59 24.95
N CYS A 99 -15.24 -0.07 25.45
CA CYS A 99 -15.29 -0.74 26.76
C CYS A 99 -15.62 0.23 27.91
N LEU A 100 -15.25 1.51 27.78
CA LEU A 100 -15.53 2.55 28.78
C LEU A 100 -17.03 2.85 28.92
N ASP A 101 -17.85 2.50 27.93
CA ASP A 101 -19.29 2.72 28.01
C ASP A 101 -19.96 1.75 29.00
N HIS A 102 -19.32 0.61 29.29
CA HIS A 102 -19.83 -0.42 30.21
C HIS A 102 -19.47 -0.18 31.69
N TRP A 103 -18.67 0.85 32.01
CA TRP A 103 -18.29 1.17 33.40
C TRP A 103 -19.50 1.53 34.27
N HIS A 104 -19.45 1.17 35.55
CA HIS A 104 -20.52 1.50 36.49
C HIS A 104 -20.59 3.02 36.71
N PRO A 105 -21.79 3.63 36.88
CA PRO A 105 -21.90 5.07 37.06
C PRO A 105 -21.06 5.66 38.20
N SER A 106 -20.81 4.90 39.28
CA SER A 106 -19.91 5.35 40.36
C SER A 106 -18.46 5.49 39.91
N GLU A 107 -17.99 4.62 39.01
CA GLU A 107 -16.62 4.68 38.46
C GLU A 107 -16.50 5.82 37.46
N LYS A 108 -17.56 6.08 36.69
CA LYS A 108 -17.61 7.23 35.76
C LYS A 108 -17.62 8.56 36.51
N ALA A 109 -18.31 8.62 37.66
CA ALA A 109 -18.37 9.81 38.50
C ALA A 109 -17.00 10.23 39.05
N MET A 110 -16.01 9.32 39.07
CA MET A 110 -14.62 9.65 39.41
C MET A 110 -13.97 10.59 38.38
N TYR A 111 -14.40 10.57 37.12
CA TYR A 111 -13.80 11.33 36.01
C TYR A 111 -14.85 12.18 35.25
N PRO A 112 -15.50 13.15 35.92
CA PRO A 112 -16.64 13.87 35.36
C PRO A 112 -16.29 14.65 34.08
N ASP A 113 -15.14 15.35 34.06
CA ASP A 113 -14.72 16.17 32.93
C ASP A 113 -14.38 15.33 31.68
N TYR A 114 -13.80 14.15 31.89
CA TYR A 114 -13.44 13.25 30.79
C TYR A 114 -14.70 12.69 30.12
N PHE A 115 -15.64 12.17 30.91
CA PHE A 115 -16.89 11.62 30.36
C PHE A 115 -17.78 12.72 29.75
N ALA A 116 -17.78 13.95 30.30
CA ALA A 116 -18.49 15.09 29.69
C ALA A 116 -17.95 15.43 28.30
N LYS A 117 -16.61 15.46 28.13
CA LYS A 117 -15.97 15.67 26.81
C LYS A 117 -16.25 14.51 25.85
N ARG A 118 -16.17 13.27 26.32
CA ARG A 118 -16.45 12.06 25.52
C ARG A 118 -17.85 12.08 24.92
N GLU A 119 -18.86 12.50 25.67
CA GLU A 119 -20.23 12.61 25.15
C GLU A 119 -20.35 13.64 24.01
N GLN A 120 -19.55 14.71 24.02
CA GLN A 120 -19.47 15.64 22.88
C GLN A 120 -18.90 14.93 21.64
N TRP A 121 -17.83 14.13 21.79
CA TRP A 121 -17.25 13.34 20.70
C TRP A 121 -18.23 12.30 20.13
N LYS A 122 -18.99 11.62 20.99
CA LYS A 122 -20.01 10.66 20.57
C LYS A 122 -21.11 11.33 19.76
N LYS A 123 -21.58 12.52 20.19
CA LYS A 123 -22.55 13.33 19.44
C LYS A 123 -22.02 13.71 18.06
N LEU A 124 -20.75 14.15 17.98
CA LEU A 124 -20.11 14.47 16.70
C LEU A 124 -20.04 13.24 15.78
N ARG A 125 -19.68 12.07 16.30
CA ARG A 125 -19.62 10.81 15.55
C ARG A 125 -20.98 10.43 14.96
N VAL A 126 -22.06 10.55 15.74
CA VAL A 126 -23.43 10.28 15.26
C VAL A 126 -23.85 11.28 14.17
N GLN A 127 -23.53 12.58 14.35
CA GLN A 127 -23.86 13.62 13.37
C GLN A 127 -23.03 13.55 12.07
N SER A 128 -21.84 12.95 12.09
CA SER A 128 -20.99 12.81 10.90
C SER A 128 -21.31 11.54 10.12
N TRP A 129 -21.74 10.47 10.79
CA TRP A 129 -21.93 9.14 10.20
C TRP A 129 -22.82 9.15 8.95
N ASP A 130 -24.03 9.70 9.03
CA ASP A 130 -24.96 9.72 7.89
C ASP A 130 -24.40 10.49 6.70
N ARG A 131 -23.64 11.57 6.95
CA ARG A 131 -22.99 12.36 5.91
C ARG A 131 -21.87 11.58 5.24
N GLU A 132 -21.03 10.90 6.00
CA GLU A 132 -19.94 10.07 5.46
C GLU A 132 -20.48 8.90 4.63
N VAL A 133 -21.50 8.20 5.14
CA VAL A 133 -22.17 7.11 4.43
C VAL A 133 -22.82 7.62 3.15
N MET A 134 -23.51 8.76 3.21
CA MET A 134 -24.07 9.37 2.00
C MET A 134 -22.98 9.75 1.01
N LEU A 135 -21.90 10.41 1.43
CA LEU A 135 -20.80 10.79 0.56
C LEU A 135 -20.15 9.57 -0.10
N GLU A 136 -19.97 8.47 0.63
CA GLU A 136 -19.42 7.25 0.06
C GLU A 136 -20.41 6.60 -0.92
N ARG A 137 -21.72 6.59 -0.61
CA ARG A 137 -22.76 6.17 -1.57
C ARG A 137 -22.76 7.03 -2.83
N TRP A 138 -22.70 8.35 -2.70
CA TRP A 138 -22.60 9.30 -3.81
C TRP A 138 -21.32 9.09 -4.62
N ARG A 139 -20.20 8.83 -3.97
CA ARG A 139 -18.92 8.51 -4.62
C ARG A 139 -19.02 7.22 -5.43
N LEU A 140 -19.62 6.17 -4.87
CA LEU A 140 -19.84 4.91 -5.56
C LEU A 140 -20.80 5.06 -6.74
N LEU A 141 -21.89 5.83 -6.58
CA LEU A 141 -22.79 6.18 -7.68
C LEU A 141 -22.11 7.00 -8.76
N GLN A 142 -21.22 7.93 -8.40
CA GLN A 142 -20.46 8.71 -9.37
C GLN A 142 -19.43 7.84 -10.11
N ILE A 143 -18.78 6.89 -9.42
CA ILE A 143 -17.87 5.92 -10.05
C ILE A 143 -18.65 5.00 -11.00
N SER A 144 -19.84 4.53 -10.61
CA SER A 144 -20.67 3.67 -11.47
C SER A 144 -21.24 4.42 -12.66
N LEU A 145 -21.67 5.68 -12.50
CA LEU A 145 -22.10 6.57 -13.58
C LEU A 145 -20.95 6.91 -14.53
N LEU A 146 -19.76 7.26 -14.01
CA LEU A 146 -18.57 7.48 -14.84
C LEU A 146 -18.14 6.20 -15.56
N GLY A 147 -18.28 5.04 -14.92
CA GLY A 147 -18.03 3.73 -15.54
C GLY A 147 -19.01 3.42 -16.67
N THR A 148 -20.30 3.66 -16.47
CA THR A 148 -21.33 3.48 -17.51
C THR A 148 -21.19 4.49 -18.64
N ILE A 149 -20.90 5.76 -18.36
CA ILE A 149 -20.61 6.77 -19.38
C ILE A 149 -19.40 6.35 -20.22
N LYS A 150 -18.30 5.91 -19.60
CA LYS A 150 -17.12 5.40 -20.34
C LYS A 150 -17.44 4.16 -21.18
N TYR A 151 -18.24 3.24 -20.64
CA TYR A 151 -18.67 2.04 -21.37
C TYR A 151 -19.54 2.39 -22.59
N ILE A 152 -20.48 3.32 -22.42
CA ILE A 152 -21.37 3.80 -23.48
C ILE A 152 -20.56 4.55 -24.56
N SER A 153 -19.67 5.47 -24.19
CA SER A 153 -18.78 6.16 -25.13
C SER A 153 -17.92 5.18 -25.93
N PHE A 154 -17.32 4.17 -25.27
CA PHE A 154 -16.54 3.13 -25.95
C PHE A 154 -17.38 2.31 -26.94
N HIS A 155 -18.65 2.06 -26.61
CA HIS A 155 -19.57 1.32 -27.49
C HIS A 155 -20.02 2.16 -28.71
N TYR A 156 -20.28 3.45 -28.53
CA TYR A 156 -20.57 4.36 -29.64
C TYR A 156 -19.36 4.55 -30.57
N ASP A 157 -18.15 4.64 -30.04
CA ASP A 157 -16.91 4.69 -30.83
C ASP A 157 -16.72 3.40 -31.65
N ALA A 158 -16.99 2.23 -31.07
CA ALA A 158 -16.92 0.95 -31.78
C ALA A 158 -17.98 0.83 -32.90
N LEU A 159 -19.20 1.31 -32.68
CA LEU A 159 -20.26 1.36 -33.69
C LEU A 159 -19.96 2.38 -34.80
N ALA A 160 -19.36 3.53 -34.48
CA ALA A 160 -18.89 4.49 -35.46
C ALA A 160 -17.80 3.91 -36.37
N ILE A 161 -16.86 3.14 -35.81
CA ILE A 161 -15.83 2.41 -36.58
C ILE A 161 -16.48 1.34 -37.47
N ALA A 162 -17.42 0.54 -36.95
CA ALA A 162 -18.09 -0.52 -37.70
C ALA A 162 -18.96 0.01 -38.85
N THR A 163 -19.62 1.15 -38.67
CA THR A 163 -20.38 1.81 -39.75
C THR A 163 -19.46 2.44 -40.79
N CYS A 164 -18.30 2.96 -40.40
CA CYS A 164 -17.30 3.50 -41.33
C CYS A 164 -16.70 2.39 -42.21
N THR A 165 -16.37 1.22 -41.64
CA THR A 165 -15.84 0.07 -42.39
C THR A 165 -16.89 -0.56 -43.32
N LEU A 166 -18.15 -0.67 -42.89
CA LEU A 166 -19.25 -1.11 -43.76
C LEU A 166 -19.51 -0.14 -44.92
N ARG A 167 -19.35 1.17 -44.70
CA ARG A 167 -19.47 2.19 -45.76
C ARG A 167 -18.29 2.16 -46.74
N TYR A 168 -17.09 1.83 -46.27
CA TYR A 168 -15.91 1.61 -47.11
C TYR A 168 -16.05 0.35 -47.97
N LEU A 169 -16.52 -0.76 -47.39
CA LEU A 169 -16.77 -2.02 -48.11
C LEU A 169 -17.89 -1.90 -49.16
N ARG A 170 -18.94 -1.10 -48.89
CA ARG A 170 -20.01 -0.80 -49.87
C ARG A 170 -19.58 0.11 -51.03
N ARG A 171 -18.42 0.76 -50.95
CA ARG A 171 -17.87 1.62 -52.02
C ARG A 171 -16.90 0.87 -52.95
N HIS A 172 -16.52 -0.35 -52.58
CA HIS A 172 -15.54 -1.19 -53.30
C HIS A 172 -16.15 -2.50 -53.85
N VAL A 173 -17.48 -2.53 -54.00
CA VAL A 173 -18.25 -3.50 -54.80
C VAL A 173 -19.08 -2.70 -55.78
#